data_AF-A0A7J6V769-F1
#
_entry.id   AF-A0A7J6V769-F1
#
_cell.length_a   1.000
_cell.length_b   1.000
_cell.length_c   1.000
_cell.angle_alpha   90.00
_cell.angle_beta   90.00
_cell.angle_gamma   90.00
#
_symmetry.space_group_name_H-M   'P 1'
#
loop_
_entity.id
_entity.type
_entity.pdbx_description
1 polymer ?
#
loop_
_entity_poly.entity_id
_entity_poly.type
_entity_poly.pdbx_seq_one_letter_code
_entity_poly.pdbx_strand_id
1 'polypeptide(L)'
;MMKEEEILENNHRKSMGITKFKLFGVEIIGFKLMGVETYTVTKQVNEIKKETEEMNEKKKKPRTLIKDYFSEIGINHRRSFFTIRKILTKSDVGHLTRLMLSKKMANDHIKPYLTEEQNREIESGHGTEILIMDLDIKPCYRLILKKSLRADSYIIKSNWNKSFVKRRNLKEGDEIGMFWDPSEYCFAFSVLQRRQQPA
;
A
#
# COMPACT_ATOMS: atom_id res chain seq x y z
N MET A 1 59.14 17.73 40.18
CA MET A 1 57.72 18.06 40.00
C MET A 1 57.51 18.57 38.57
N MET A 2 57.79 17.70 37.58
CA MET A 2 57.71 18.01 36.13
C MET A 2 57.25 16.77 35.34
N LYS A 3 56.80 15.68 36.01
CA LYS A 3 56.45 14.41 35.35
C LYS A 3 54.95 14.08 35.38
N GLU A 4 54.14 14.73 36.20
CA GLU A 4 52.70 14.41 36.30
C GLU A 4 51.84 15.22 35.32
N GLU A 5 52.18 16.48 35.04
CA GLU A 5 51.42 17.31 34.10
C GLU A 5 51.60 16.85 32.64
N GLU A 6 52.79 16.39 32.25
CA GLU A 6 53.05 15.87 30.90
C GLU A 6 52.33 14.52 30.62
N ILE A 7 52.03 13.74 31.67
CA ILE A 7 51.29 12.47 31.56
C ILE A 7 49.77 12.72 31.43
N LEU A 8 49.23 13.74 32.10
CA LEU A 8 47.81 14.13 31.99
C LEU A 8 47.49 14.76 30.63
N GLU A 9 48.39 15.60 30.09
CA GLU A 9 48.18 16.26 28.80
C GLU A 9 48.29 15.26 27.62
N ASN A 10 49.19 14.27 27.72
CA ASN A 10 49.29 13.18 26.74
C ASN A 10 48.10 12.19 26.79
N ASN A 11 47.45 12.03 27.94
CA ASN A 11 46.23 11.21 28.05
C ASN A 11 44.98 11.96 27.57
N HIS A 12 44.93 13.28 27.67
CA HIS A 12 43.76 14.07 27.24
C HIS A 12 43.68 14.24 25.71
N ARG A 13 44.82 14.38 25.01
CA ARG A 13 44.86 14.41 23.54
C ARG A 13 44.49 13.09 22.86
N LYS A 14 44.45 11.96 23.57
CA LYS A 14 44.00 10.65 23.04
C LYS A 14 42.48 10.43 23.14
N SER A 15 41.73 11.35 23.74
CA SER A 15 40.29 11.14 24.01
C SER A 15 39.37 11.56 22.85
N MET A 16 39.87 12.33 21.89
CA MET A 16 39.10 12.85 20.75
C MET A 16 39.83 12.70 19.42
N GLY A 17 39.17 12.11 18.42
CA GLY A 17 39.73 11.96 17.07
C GLY A 17 38.66 11.79 15.99
N ILE A 18 38.93 12.34 14.81
CA ILE A 18 38.13 12.13 13.59
C ILE A 18 38.96 11.24 12.67
N THR A 19 38.41 10.11 12.26
CA THR A 19 39.05 9.18 11.31
C THR A 19 38.20 9.09 10.06
N LYS A 20 38.78 9.43 8.90
CA LYS A 20 38.14 9.22 7.60
C LYS A 20 38.73 7.97 6.94
N PHE A 21 37.88 7.05 6.52
CA PHE A 21 38.31 5.89 5.73
C PHE A 21 37.23 5.49 4.72
N LYS A 22 37.66 4.78 3.68
CA LYS A 22 36.81 4.38 2.56
C LYS A 22 36.63 2.86 2.61
N LEU A 23 35.40 2.41 2.80
CA LEU A 23 35.06 0.98 2.83
C LEU A 23 34.09 0.72 1.68
N PHE A 24 34.42 -0.22 0.77
CA PHE A 24 33.59 -0.57 -0.40
C PHE A 24 33.11 0.64 -1.23
N GLY A 25 33.96 1.65 -1.42
CA GLY A 25 33.64 2.83 -2.23
C GLY A 25 32.76 3.88 -1.53
N VAL A 26 32.50 3.72 -0.23
CA VAL A 26 31.72 4.59 0.64
C VAL A 26 32.64 5.34 1.60
N GLU A 27 32.49 6.67 1.71
CA GLU A 27 33.20 7.47 2.73
C GLU A 27 32.51 7.31 4.10
N ILE A 28 33.31 6.87 5.08
CA ILE A 28 32.91 6.73 6.48
C ILE A 28 33.73 7.71 7.31
N ILE A 29 33.05 8.48 8.16
CA ILE A 29 33.68 9.36 9.14
C ILE A 29 33.43 8.77 10.53
N GLY A 30 34.50 8.33 11.19
CA GLY A 30 34.49 7.90 12.58
C GLY A 30 34.81 9.06 13.52
N PHE A 31 34.02 9.22 14.57
CA PHE A 31 34.28 10.15 15.68
C PHE A 31 34.50 9.34 16.95
N LYS A 32 35.68 9.52 17.55
CA LYS A 32 36.02 8.96 18.86
C LYS A 32 35.90 10.07 19.89
N LEU A 33 35.07 9.88 20.91
CA LEU A 33 34.89 10.82 22.02
C LEU A 33 34.84 10.03 23.33
N MET A 34 35.80 10.26 24.22
CA MET A 34 35.86 9.65 25.56
C MET A 34 35.62 8.12 25.57
N GLY A 35 36.27 7.41 24.64
CA GLY A 35 36.18 5.94 24.56
C GLY A 35 34.98 5.40 23.78
N VAL A 36 34.06 6.25 23.32
CA VAL A 36 32.96 5.87 22.43
C VAL A 36 33.35 6.16 20.99
N GLU A 37 33.26 5.16 20.11
CA GLU A 37 33.46 5.30 18.67
C GLU A 37 32.12 5.29 17.95
N THR A 38 31.83 6.34 17.18
CA THR A 38 30.63 6.46 16.36
C THR A 38 31.00 6.66 14.90
N TYR A 39 30.29 6.02 13.97
CA TYR A 39 30.62 6.04 12.55
C TYR A 39 29.44 6.59 11.76
N THR A 40 29.69 7.57 10.89
CA THR A 40 28.68 8.16 10.01
C THR A 40 29.02 7.90 8.55
N VAL A 41 28.05 7.36 7.81
CA VAL A 41 28.16 7.07 6.37
C VAL A 41 27.62 8.26 5.59
N THR A 42 28.49 9.00 4.89
CA THR A 42 28.10 10.28 4.24
C THR A 42 27.63 10.12 2.80
N LYS A 43 28.16 9.15 2.05
CA LYS A 43 27.82 8.93 0.64
C LYS A 43 26.35 8.50 0.45
N GLN A 44 25.87 7.60 1.31
CA GLN A 44 24.51 7.05 1.23
C GLN A 44 23.44 8.11 1.55
N VAL A 45 23.73 9.07 2.44
CA VAL A 45 22.78 10.14 2.80
C VAL A 45 22.50 11.09 1.63
N ASN A 46 23.51 11.40 0.80
CA ASN A 46 23.33 12.29 -0.35
C ASN A 46 22.64 11.58 -1.53
N GLU A 47 22.94 10.29 -1.75
CA GLU A 47 22.22 9.46 -2.72
C GLU A 47 20.74 9.31 -2.31
N ILE A 48 20.45 9.06 -1.03
CA ILE A 48 19.08 9.01 -0.48
C ILE A 48 18.38 10.37 -0.62
N LYS A 49 19.06 11.49 -0.36
CA LYS A 49 18.49 12.84 -0.55
C LYS A 49 18.13 13.09 -2.01
N LYS A 50 19.02 12.74 -2.93
CA LYS A 50 18.80 12.90 -4.37
C LYS A 50 17.65 12.02 -4.86
N GLU A 51 17.59 10.76 -4.41
CA GLU A 51 16.46 9.87 -4.69
C GLU A 51 15.15 10.42 -4.11
N THR A 52 15.18 11.01 -2.91
CA THR A 52 14.01 11.64 -2.27
C THR A 52 13.55 12.89 -3.02
N GLU A 53 14.47 13.70 -3.53
CA GLU A 53 14.20 14.87 -4.36
C GLU A 53 13.64 14.48 -5.73
N GLU A 54 14.22 13.47 -6.40
CA GLU A 54 13.72 12.93 -7.67
C GLU A 54 12.32 12.30 -7.50
N MET A 55 12.06 11.61 -6.39
CA MET A 55 10.72 11.12 -6.04
C MET A 55 9.72 12.26 -5.81
N ASN A 56 10.15 13.37 -5.20
CA ASN A 56 9.29 14.53 -4.98
C ASN A 56 9.03 15.35 -6.24
N GLU A 57 9.99 15.43 -7.17
CA GLU A 57 9.78 16.06 -8.48
C GLU A 57 8.85 15.23 -9.38
N LYS A 58 8.93 13.90 -9.34
CA LYS A 58 7.97 13.01 -10.02
C LYS A 58 6.52 13.19 -9.52
N LYS A 59 6.32 13.68 -8.30
CA LYS A 59 5.00 14.04 -7.73
C LYS A 59 4.46 15.41 -8.18
N LYS A 60 5.27 16.27 -8.84
CA LYS A 60 4.84 17.60 -9.30
C LYS A 60 4.11 17.62 -10.66
N LYS A 61 4.08 16.52 -11.42
CA LYS A 61 3.21 16.43 -12.60
C LYS A 61 1.76 16.38 -12.14
N PRO A 62 0.82 17.12 -12.77
CA PRO A 62 -0.59 16.97 -12.45
C PRO A 62 -0.97 15.51 -12.68
N ARG A 63 -1.31 14.79 -11.61
CA ARG A 63 -1.80 13.42 -11.70
C ARG A 63 -3.11 13.49 -12.48
N THR A 64 -3.14 12.97 -13.70
CA THR A 64 -4.40 12.63 -14.35
C THR A 64 -5.10 11.65 -13.43
N LEU A 65 -6.23 12.05 -12.84
CA LEU A 65 -6.95 11.13 -11.98
C LEU A 65 -7.48 10.01 -12.87
N ILE A 66 -7.43 8.76 -12.38
CA ILE A 66 -8.02 7.62 -13.07
C ILE A 66 -9.46 7.89 -13.52
N LYS A 67 -10.20 8.71 -12.76
CA LYS A 67 -11.55 9.17 -13.11
C LYS A 67 -11.59 9.95 -14.44
N ASP A 68 -10.63 10.84 -14.66
CA ASP A 68 -10.58 11.70 -15.83
C ASP A 68 -10.30 10.83 -17.07
N TYR A 69 -9.35 9.89 -16.94
CA TYR A 69 -9.10 8.86 -17.94
C TYR A 69 -10.35 8.02 -18.28
N PHE A 70 -11.12 7.59 -17.27
CA PHE A 70 -12.34 6.82 -17.50
C PHE A 70 -13.49 7.62 -18.13
N SER A 71 -13.47 8.95 -18.01
CA SER A 71 -14.49 9.82 -18.62
C SER A 71 -14.31 9.99 -20.13
N GLU A 72 -13.11 9.75 -20.65
CA GLU A 72 -12.73 9.97 -22.04
C GLU A 72 -12.83 8.71 -22.92
N ILE A 73 -13.07 7.54 -22.32
CA ILE A 73 -13.07 6.26 -23.03
C ILE A 73 -14.47 5.61 -23.11
N GLY A 74 -14.74 4.90 -24.20
CA GLY A 74 -16.00 4.18 -24.40
C GLY A 74 -16.25 3.08 -23.36
N ILE A 75 -17.53 2.76 -23.09
CA ILE A 75 -17.98 1.82 -22.04
C ILE A 75 -17.32 0.43 -22.16
N ASN A 76 -17.16 -0.09 -23.38
CA ASN A 76 -16.52 -1.39 -23.62
C ASN A 76 -15.04 -1.37 -23.23
N HIS A 77 -14.32 -0.31 -23.59
CA HIS A 77 -12.93 -0.14 -23.17
C HIS A 77 -12.84 0.03 -21.65
N ARG A 78 -13.73 0.83 -21.06
CA ARG A 78 -13.84 1.00 -19.60
C ARG A 78 -14.04 -0.34 -18.87
N ARG A 79 -14.87 -1.25 -19.40
CA ARG A 79 -15.07 -2.59 -18.82
C ARG A 79 -13.81 -3.45 -18.81
N SER A 80 -12.93 -3.34 -19.82
CA SER A 80 -11.70 -4.13 -19.89
C SER A 80 -10.67 -3.81 -18.79
N PHE A 81 -10.77 -2.63 -18.15
CA PHE A 81 -9.89 -2.28 -17.02
C PHE A 81 -10.24 -3.03 -15.73
N PHE A 82 -11.50 -3.45 -15.57
CA PHE A 82 -11.94 -4.12 -14.35
C PHE A 82 -11.56 -5.59 -14.39
N THR A 83 -10.41 -5.92 -13.78
CA THR A 83 -9.89 -7.29 -13.68
C THR A 83 -10.75 -8.17 -12.79
N ILE A 84 -11.43 -7.57 -11.80
CA ILE A 84 -12.41 -8.25 -10.95
C ILE A 84 -13.80 -7.74 -11.36
N ARG A 85 -14.60 -8.63 -11.94
CA ARG A 85 -16.01 -8.36 -12.27
C ARG A 85 -16.90 -9.35 -11.57
N LYS A 86 -17.98 -8.85 -10.98
CA LYS A 86 -18.89 -9.70 -10.22
C LYS A 86 -20.32 -9.18 -10.28
N ILE A 87 -21.24 -10.08 -10.62
CA ILE A 87 -22.68 -9.90 -10.40
C ILE A 87 -22.96 -10.18 -8.93
N LEU A 88 -23.59 -9.22 -8.25
CA LEU A 88 -23.90 -9.31 -6.84
C LEU A 88 -25.05 -10.30 -6.58
N THR A 89 -24.83 -11.22 -5.65
CA THR A 89 -25.85 -12.15 -5.16
C THR A 89 -26.57 -11.58 -3.94
N LYS A 90 -27.69 -12.20 -3.53
CA LYS A 90 -28.35 -11.89 -2.25
C LYS A 90 -27.40 -11.87 -1.05
N SER A 91 -26.39 -12.75 -1.03
CA SER A 91 -25.42 -12.83 0.06
C SER A 91 -24.48 -11.62 0.12
N ASP A 92 -24.26 -10.96 -1.03
CA ASP A 92 -23.33 -9.85 -1.18
C ASP A 92 -23.94 -8.50 -0.71
N VAL A 93 -25.26 -8.36 -0.88
CA VAL A 93 -26.00 -7.13 -0.52
C VAL A 93 -26.91 -7.30 0.70
N GLY A 94 -27.03 -8.53 1.21
CA GLY A 94 -27.90 -8.87 2.33
C GLY A 94 -27.33 -8.55 3.72
N HIS A 95 -27.94 -9.16 4.74
CA HIS A 95 -27.63 -8.93 6.16
C HIS A 95 -26.26 -9.45 6.61
N LEU A 96 -25.60 -10.31 5.81
CA LEU A 96 -24.28 -10.85 6.14
C LEU A 96 -23.15 -9.81 5.99
N THR A 97 -23.44 -8.64 5.41
CA THR A 97 -22.53 -7.49 5.33
C THR A 97 -21.15 -7.81 4.73
N ARG A 98 -21.11 -8.71 3.75
CA ARG A 98 -19.87 -9.19 3.12
C ARG A 98 -20.01 -9.23 1.61
N LEU A 99 -18.92 -9.08 0.88
CA LEU A 99 -18.79 -9.40 -0.53
C LEU A 99 -18.02 -10.71 -0.67
N MET A 100 -18.58 -11.69 -1.37
CA MET A 100 -17.94 -12.97 -1.63
C MET A 100 -17.21 -12.95 -2.98
N LEU A 101 -15.94 -13.29 -2.98
CA LEU A 101 -15.11 -13.42 -4.18
C LEU A 101 -14.73 -14.89 -4.38
N SER A 102 -14.67 -15.31 -5.65
CA SER A 102 -14.18 -16.64 -5.98
C SER A 102 -12.68 -16.73 -5.69
N LYS A 103 -12.20 -17.96 -5.46
CA LYS A 103 -10.77 -18.20 -5.29
C LYS A 103 -9.94 -17.68 -6.44
N LYS A 104 -10.41 -17.89 -7.68
CA LYS A 104 -9.75 -17.40 -8.89
C LYS A 104 -9.60 -15.87 -8.87
N MET A 105 -10.68 -15.14 -8.57
CA MET A 105 -10.63 -13.67 -8.51
C MET A 105 -9.61 -13.16 -7.48
N ALA A 106 -9.60 -13.76 -6.28
CA ALA A 106 -8.66 -13.34 -5.24
C ALA A 106 -7.21 -13.68 -5.59
N ASN A 107 -6.96 -14.90 -6.09
CA ASN A 107 -5.61 -15.35 -6.43
C ASN A 107 -5.01 -14.58 -7.60
N ASP A 108 -5.79 -14.31 -8.64
CA ASP A 108 -5.27 -13.73 -9.87
C ASP A 108 -5.22 -12.20 -9.82
N HIS A 109 -6.09 -11.56 -9.04
CA HIS A 109 -6.33 -10.13 -9.14
C HIS A 109 -6.27 -9.37 -7.80
N ILE A 110 -6.04 -10.05 -6.68
CA ILE A 110 -5.89 -9.38 -5.38
C ILE A 110 -4.55 -9.71 -4.74
N LYS A 111 -4.30 -11.00 -4.48
CA LYS A 111 -3.10 -11.47 -3.78
C LYS A 111 -1.76 -10.99 -4.40
N PRO A 112 -1.62 -10.85 -5.74
CA PRO A 112 -0.37 -10.36 -6.33
C PRO A 112 0.01 -8.94 -5.92
N TYR A 113 -0.94 -8.15 -5.38
CA TYR A 113 -0.71 -6.77 -4.96
C TYR A 113 -0.50 -6.62 -3.45
N LEU A 114 -0.51 -7.73 -2.70
CA LEU A 114 -0.35 -7.76 -1.25
C LEU A 114 1.02 -8.29 -0.86
N THR A 115 1.50 -7.90 0.32
CA THR A 115 2.74 -8.46 0.87
C THR A 115 2.56 -9.94 1.21
N GLU A 116 3.67 -10.67 1.34
CA GLU A 116 3.63 -12.07 1.78
C GLU A 116 2.96 -12.23 3.15
N GLU A 117 3.20 -11.30 4.07
CA GLU A 117 2.58 -11.29 5.39
C GLU A 117 1.06 -11.13 5.28
N GLN A 118 0.59 -10.15 4.51
CA GLN A 118 -0.84 -9.95 4.27
C GLN A 118 -1.49 -11.20 3.65
N ASN A 119 -0.80 -11.84 2.69
CA ASN A 119 -1.27 -13.07 2.08
C ASN A 119 -1.36 -14.22 3.11
N ARG A 120 -0.38 -14.38 4.01
CA ARG A 120 -0.45 -15.37 5.09
C ARG A 120 -1.64 -15.12 6.02
N GLU A 121 -1.88 -13.87 6.41
CA GLU A 121 -3.01 -13.48 7.27
C GLU A 121 -4.38 -13.74 6.61
N ILE A 122 -4.47 -13.52 5.30
CA ILE A 122 -5.68 -13.85 4.54
C ILE A 122 -5.93 -15.37 4.56
N GLU A 123 -4.90 -16.17 4.28
CA GLU A 123 -5.00 -17.63 4.16
C GLU A 123 -5.30 -18.30 5.50
N SER A 124 -4.77 -17.75 6.61
CA SER A 124 -5.06 -18.22 7.97
C SER A 124 -6.49 -17.89 8.43
N GLY A 125 -7.21 -17.03 7.70
CA GLY A 125 -8.57 -16.61 8.02
C GLY A 125 -8.67 -15.50 9.07
N HIS A 126 -7.54 -14.99 9.58
CA HIS A 126 -7.48 -13.78 10.40
C HIS A 126 -7.93 -12.58 9.57
N GLY A 127 -7.39 -12.48 8.36
CA GLY A 127 -7.66 -11.44 7.40
C GLY A 127 -6.70 -10.27 7.48
N THR A 128 -6.69 -9.47 6.42
CA THR A 128 -5.86 -8.27 6.33
C THR A 128 -6.71 -7.07 5.93
N GLU A 129 -6.23 -5.88 6.27
CA GLU A 129 -6.85 -4.65 5.81
C GLU A 129 -6.50 -4.37 4.34
N ILE A 130 -7.52 -4.00 3.57
CA ILE A 130 -7.38 -3.51 2.21
C ILE A 130 -8.10 -2.17 2.07
N LEU A 131 -7.62 -1.34 1.15
CA LEU A 131 -8.24 -0.07 0.78
C LEU A 131 -9.04 -0.23 -0.52
N ILE A 132 -10.26 0.29 -0.52
CA ILE A 132 -11.10 0.34 -1.72
C ILE A 132 -11.61 1.78 -1.94
N MET A 133 -11.31 2.35 -3.09
CA MET A 133 -11.74 3.69 -3.52
C MET A 133 -12.92 3.59 -4.47
N ASP A 134 -14.03 4.26 -4.14
CA ASP A 134 -15.15 4.42 -5.08
C ASP A 134 -14.81 5.51 -6.10
N LEU A 135 -14.61 5.14 -7.37
CA LEU A 135 -14.20 6.08 -8.43
C LEU A 135 -15.22 7.20 -8.68
N ASP A 136 -16.49 6.94 -8.38
CA ASP A 136 -17.56 7.89 -8.65
C ASP A 136 -17.69 8.93 -7.52
N ILE A 137 -17.33 8.56 -6.27
CA ILE A 137 -17.57 9.37 -5.06
C ILE A 137 -16.26 9.86 -4.38
N LYS A 138 -15.13 9.19 -4.62
CA LYS A 138 -13.73 9.50 -4.22
C LYS A 138 -13.17 9.13 -2.82
N PRO A 139 -13.90 8.91 -1.71
CA PRO A 139 -13.23 8.47 -0.48
C PRO A 139 -12.77 7.00 -0.55
N CYS A 140 -11.56 6.76 -0.05
CA CYS A 140 -11.03 5.42 0.20
C CYS A 140 -11.61 4.85 1.49
N TYR A 141 -12.03 3.59 1.45
CA TYR A 141 -12.59 2.88 2.59
C TYR A 141 -11.69 1.73 3.00
N ARG A 142 -11.48 1.57 4.30
CA ARG A 142 -10.78 0.42 4.89
C ARG A 142 -11.75 -0.75 5.05
N LEU A 143 -11.40 -1.91 4.50
CA LEU A 143 -12.16 -3.16 4.60
C LEU A 143 -11.23 -4.30 5.03
N ILE A 144 -11.83 -5.40 5.48
CA ILE A 144 -11.07 -6.61 5.83
C ILE A 144 -11.31 -7.67 4.77
N LEU A 145 -10.23 -8.12 4.13
CA LEU A 145 -10.21 -9.27 3.24
C LEU A 145 -9.73 -10.50 4.00
N LYS A 146 -10.41 -11.64 3.82
CA LYS A 146 -9.94 -12.92 4.34
C LYS A 146 -10.46 -14.12 3.56
N LYS A 147 -9.78 -15.26 3.69
CA LYS A 147 -10.32 -16.54 3.24
C LYS A 147 -11.50 -16.95 4.12
N SER A 148 -12.54 -17.49 3.51
CA SER A 148 -13.66 -18.10 4.22
C SER A 148 -13.24 -19.46 4.75
N LEU A 149 -13.43 -19.70 6.05
CA LEU A 149 -13.15 -21.01 6.67
C LEU A 149 -14.19 -22.08 6.30
N ARG A 150 -15.34 -21.68 5.75
CA ARG A 150 -16.47 -22.57 5.45
C ARG A 150 -16.61 -22.91 3.96
N ALA A 151 -15.88 -22.23 3.09
CA ALA A 151 -15.98 -22.40 1.65
C ALA A 151 -14.68 -21.95 1.00
N ASP A 152 -14.28 -22.56 -0.12
CA ASP A 152 -13.08 -22.18 -0.87
C ASP A 152 -13.28 -20.86 -1.65
N SER A 153 -13.44 -19.78 -0.89
CA SER A 153 -13.80 -18.44 -1.34
C SER A 153 -13.20 -17.41 -0.41
N TYR A 154 -13.19 -16.16 -0.85
CA TYR A 154 -12.70 -15.03 -0.06
C TYR A 154 -13.85 -14.09 0.23
N ILE A 155 -13.76 -13.39 1.35
CA ILE A 155 -14.76 -12.41 1.76
C ILE A 155 -14.10 -11.06 2.03
N ILE A 156 -14.74 -10.01 1.53
CA ILE A 156 -14.47 -8.63 1.94
C ILE A 156 -15.60 -8.22 2.89
N LYS A 157 -15.26 -7.85 4.13
CA LYS A 157 -16.23 -7.56 5.21
C LYS A 157 -15.93 -6.21 5.89
N SER A 158 -16.53 -6.01 7.07
CA SER A 158 -16.49 -4.77 7.85
C SER A 158 -17.30 -3.68 7.16
N ASN A 159 -16.65 -2.74 6.50
CA ASN A 159 -17.32 -1.57 5.96
C ASN A 159 -18.10 -1.82 4.67
N TRP A 160 -18.04 -3.00 4.05
CA TRP A 160 -18.70 -3.29 2.77
C TRP A 160 -20.16 -2.80 2.68
N ASN A 161 -21.00 -3.19 3.64
CA ASN A 161 -22.42 -2.84 3.59
C ASN A 161 -22.68 -1.34 3.79
N LYS A 162 -22.12 -0.75 4.85
CA LYS A 162 -22.24 0.69 5.11
C LYS A 162 -21.65 1.49 3.96
N SER A 163 -20.56 1.00 3.39
CA SER A 163 -19.72 1.80 2.54
C SER A 163 -20.02 1.77 1.05
N PHE A 164 -20.48 0.63 0.58
CA PHE A 164 -20.74 0.42 -0.83
C PHE A 164 -22.22 0.09 -1.02
N VAL A 165 -22.74 -0.92 -0.33
CA VAL A 165 -24.13 -1.37 -0.53
C VAL A 165 -25.14 -0.26 -0.26
N LYS A 166 -25.13 0.33 0.93
CA LYS A 166 -26.09 1.39 1.32
C LYS A 166 -25.88 2.67 0.50
N ARG A 167 -24.63 3.14 0.40
CA ARG A 167 -24.33 4.41 -0.28
C ARG A 167 -24.57 4.37 -1.79
N ARG A 168 -24.26 3.26 -2.44
CA ARG A 168 -24.47 3.08 -3.89
C ARG A 168 -25.82 2.45 -4.22
N ASN A 169 -26.66 2.22 -3.22
CA ASN A 169 -27.94 1.53 -3.31
C ASN A 169 -27.80 0.21 -4.11
N LEU A 170 -26.75 -0.57 -3.84
CA LEU A 170 -26.46 -1.81 -4.57
C LEU A 170 -27.57 -2.83 -4.33
N LYS A 171 -27.97 -3.53 -5.38
CA LYS A 171 -28.97 -4.59 -5.34
C LYS A 171 -28.39 -5.90 -5.87
N GLU A 172 -29.06 -6.98 -5.51
CA GLU A 172 -28.83 -8.27 -6.17
C GLU A 172 -29.06 -8.11 -7.69
N GLY A 173 -28.14 -8.65 -8.48
CA GLY A 173 -28.10 -8.52 -9.93
C GLY A 173 -27.32 -7.31 -10.47
N ASP A 174 -26.91 -6.35 -9.63
CA ASP A 174 -25.98 -5.31 -10.08
C ASP A 174 -24.61 -5.93 -10.38
N GLU A 175 -23.95 -5.47 -11.44
CA GLU A 175 -22.57 -5.83 -11.75
C GLU A 175 -21.61 -4.75 -11.25
N ILE A 176 -20.64 -5.16 -10.43
CA ILE A 176 -19.56 -4.31 -9.95
C ILE A 176 -18.24 -4.67 -10.64
N GLY A 177 -17.35 -3.69 -10.68
CA GLY A 177 -15.99 -3.82 -11.17
C GLY A 177 -15.01 -3.34 -10.10
N MET A 178 -13.91 -4.08 -9.95
CA MET A 178 -12.73 -3.62 -9.21
C MET A 178 -11.44 -3.91 -9.98
N PHE A 179 -10.42 -3.08 -9.76
CA PHE A 179 -9.05 -3.32 -10.23
C PHE A 179 -8.06 -2.65 -9.28
N TRP A 180 -6.79 -3.05 -9.32
CA TRP A 180 -5.73 -2.42 -8.54
C TRP A 180 -5.26 -1.12 -9.20
N ASP A 181 -5.35 -0.01 -8.49
CA ASP A 181 -4.79 1.27 -8.89
C ASP A 181 -3.37 1.43 -8.27
N PRO A 182 -2.30 1.33 -9.08
CA PRO A 182 -0.93 1.48 -8.57
C PRO A 182 -0.59 2.91 -8.15
N SER A 183 -1.36 3.92 -8.59
CA SER A 183 -1.10 5.34 -8.25
C SER A 183 -1.57 5.68 -6.85
N GLU A 184 -2.68 5.07 -6.43
CA GLU A 184 -3.31 5.28 -5.12
C GLU A 184 -3.10 4.11 -4.16
N TYR A 185 -2.41 3.04 -4.60
CA TYR A 185 -2.13 1.82 -3.83
C TYR A 185 -3.39 1.22 -3.18
N CYS A 186 -4.49 1.19 -3.93
CA CYS A 186 -5.77 0.67 -3.46
C CYS A 186 -6.56 0.03 -4.60
N PHE A 187 -7.63 -0.69 -4.25
CA PHE A 187 -8.57 -1.19 -5.26
C PHE A 187 -9.55 -0.09 -5.65
N ALA A 188 -9.59 0.26 -6.92
CA ALA A 188 -10.62 1.10 -7.47
C ALA A 188 -11.93 0.30 -7.64
N PHE A 189 -13.07 0.90 -7.34
CA PHE A 189 -14.40 0.31 -7.42
C PHE A 189 -15.33 1.16 -8.29
N SER A 190 -16.17 0.51 -9.09
CA SER A 190 -17.28 1.15 -9.78
C SER A 190 -18.45 0.18 -10.01
N VAL A 191 -19.64 0.72 -10.26
CA VAL A 191 -20.82 -0.04 -10.68
C VAL A 191 -20.87 -0.07 -12.20
N LEU A 192 -20.70 -1.24 -12.80
CA LEU A 192 -20.58 -1.40 -14.24
C LEU A 192 -21.94 -1.55 -14.92
N GLN A 193 -22.90 -2.15 -14.24
CA GLN A 193 -24.25 -2.32 -14.75
C GLN A 193 -25.23 -2.42 -13.58
N ARG A 194 -26.37 -1.75 -13.69
CA ARG A 194 -27.48 -1.96 -12.76
C ARG A 194 -28.29 -3.16 -13.20
N ARG A 195 -28.85 -3.90 -12.25
CA ARG A 195 -29.82 -4.96 -12.53
C ARG A 195 -30.88 -4.39 -13.47
N GLN A 196 -31.17 -5.09 -14.56
CA GLN A 196 -32.31 -4.74 -15.38
C GLN A 196 -33.55 -5.12 -14.57
N GLN A 197 -34.39 -4.14 -14.26
CA GLN A 197 -35.72 -4.46 -13.76
C GLN A 197 -36.55 -4.88 -14.97
N PRO A 198 -37.30 -5.99 -14.92
CA PRO A 198 -38.35 -6.21 -15.91
C PRO A 198 -39.28 -5.00 -15.88
N ALA A 199 -39.65 -4.52 -17.07
CA ALA A 199 -40.56 -3.40 -17.26
C ALA A 199 -41.93 -3.67 -16.63
#